data_AF-A0A1E7J6X3-F1
#
_entry.id   AF-A0A1E7J6X3-F1
#
_cell.length_a   1.000
_cell.length_b   1.000
_cell.length_c   1.000
_cell.angle_alpha   90.00
_cell.angle_beta   90.00
_cell.angle_gamma   90.00
#
_symmetry.space_group_name_H-M   'P 1'
#
loop_
_entity.id
_entity.type
_entity.pdbx_description
1 polymer ?
#
loop_
_entity_poly.entity_id
_entity_poly.type
_entity_poly.pdbx_seq_one_letter_code
_entity_poly.pdbx_strand_id
1 'polypeptide(L)'
;MRILYAVDALDKVRPIISDQFNAEGFPKPPELRDKLLKLHDKAHNIINEYDCDTDLGMFDLAWEIEEEIFDAIRYLEDIQKMINDLTELSPSEEDEWEDEDDEFSTPDP
;
A
#
# COMPACT_ATOMS: atom_id res chain seq x y z
N MET A 1 -0.42 19.57 1.40
CA MET A 1 0.84 19.08 0.80
C MET A 1 0.58 17.67 0.30
N ARG A 2 0.76 17.37 -0.99
CA ARG A 2 0.26 16.12 -1.58
C ARG A 2 0.93 14.84 -1.03
N ILE A 3 2.16 14.94 -0.52
CA ILE A 3 2.89 13.83 0.12
C ILE A 3 2.19 13.33 1.40
N LEU A 4 1.57 14.22 2.17
CA LEU A 4 0.88 13.83 3.41
C LEU A 4 -0.30 12.89 3.12
N TYR A 5 -0.97 13.04 1.97
CA TYR A 5 -2.02 12.12 1.55
C TYR A 5 -1.49 10.70 1.27
N ALA A 6 -0.29 10.58 0.69
CA ALA A 6 0.35 9.28 0.49
C ALA A 6 0.75 8.62 1.82
N VAL A 7 1.17 9.43 2.81
CA VAL A 7 1.42 8.93 4.17
C VAL A 7 0.13 8.45 4.82
N ASP A 8 -0.96 9.23 4.72
CA ASP A 8 -2.28 8.84 5.24
C ASP A 8 -2.78 7.54 4.58
N ALA A 9 -2.62 7.40 3.27
CA ALA A 9 -2.96 6.18 2.54
C ALA A 9 -2.10 4.99 3.00
N LEU A 10 -0.80 5.19 3.23
CA LEU A 10 0.09 4.17 3.76
C LEU A 10 -0.33 3.73 5.16
N ASP A 11 -0.72 4.67 6.02
CA ASP A 11 -1.18 4.39 7.38
C ASP A 11 -2.48 3.56 7.39
N LYS A 12 -3.31 3.64 6.34
CA LYS A 12 -4.48 2.76 6.16
C LYS A 12 -4.11 1.34 5.72
N VAL A 13 -3.06 1.20 4.90
CA VAL A 13 -2.59 -0.10 4.41
C VAL A 13 -1.80 -0.86 5.47
N ARG A 14 -1.01 -0.14 6.28
CA ARG A 14 -0.09 -0.71 7.26
C ARG A 14 -0.71 -1.76 8.19
N PRO A 15 -1.86 -1.52 8.88
CA PRO A 15 -2.43 -2.53 9.76
C PRO A 15 -2.85 -3.83 9.03
N ILE A 16 -3.19 -3.72 7.74
CA ILE A 16 -3.66 -4.84 6.93
C ILE A 16 -2.50 -5.79 6.60
N ILE A 17 -1.35 -5.25 6.16
CA ILE A 17 -0.26 -6.05 5.57
C ILE A 17 1.04 -6.09 6.38
N SER A 18 1.22 -5.23 7.38
CA SER A 18 2.47 -5.08 8.12
C SER A 18 2.33 -5.50 9.58
N ASP A 19 3.41 -6.06 10.14
CA ASP A 19 3.51 -6.30 11.57
C ASP A 19 3.33 -5.00 12.35
N GLN A 20 2.50 -5.06 13.39
CA GLN A 20 2.22 -3.97 14.31
C GLN A 20 2.83 -4.27 15.68
N PHE A 21 2.68 -3.30 16.60
CA PHE A 21 2.88 -3.54 18.02
C PHE A 21 1.54 -3.33 18.74
N ASN A 22 1.23 -4.19 19.70
CA ASN A 22 0.08 -4.00 20.56
C ASN A 22 0.36 -2.89 21.60
N ALA A 23 -0.64 -2.54 22.42
CA ALA A 23 -0.52 -1.49 23.45
C ALA A 23 0.58 -1.78 24.51
N GLU A 24 1.02 -3.02 24.62
CA GLU A 24 2.06 -3.48 25.55
C GLU A 24 3.45 -3.53 24.90
N GLY A 25 3.55 -3.17 23.60
CA GLY A 25 4.80 -3.17 22.85
C GLY A 25 5.22 -4.55 22.32
N PHE A 26 4.34 -5.55 22.32
CA PHE A 26 4.62 -6.84 21.73
C PHE A 26 4.30 -6.86 20.23
N PRO A 27 5.10 -7.57 19.41
CA PRO A 27 4.80 -7.76 18.00
C PRO A 27 3.42 -8.39 17.81
N LYS A 28 2.61 -7.79 16.93
CA LYS A 28 1.31 -8.28 16.48
C LYS A 28 1.42 -8.53 14.96
N PRO A 29 1.12 -9.74 14.47
CA PRO A 29 1.10 -10.00 13.03
C PRO A 29 0.07 -9.11 12.30
N PRO A 30 0.18 -8.97 10.97
CA PRO A 30 -0.80 -8.23 10.16
C PRO A 30 -2.21 -8.81 10.31
N GLU A 31 -3.21 -7.95 10.27
CA GLU A 31 -4.60 -8.34 10.48
C GLU A 31 -5.10 -9.34 9.42
N LEU A 32 -4.61 -9.18 8.18
CA LEU A 32 -4.90 -10.11 7.09
C LEU A 32 -4.47 -11.53 7.40
N ARG A 33 -3.33 -11.73 8.09
CA ARG A 33 -2.84 -13.08 8.45
C ARG A 33 -3.82 -13.78 9.39
N ASP A 34 -4.27 -13.08 10.43
CA ASP A 34 -5.19 -13.67 11.41
C ASP A 34 -6.56 -13.98 10.78
N LYS A 35 -7.04 -13.12 9.88
CA LYS A 35 -8.29 -13.36 9.13
C LYS A 35 -8.18 -14.56 8.19
N LEU A 36 -7.07 -14.67 7.44
CA LEU A 36 -6.83 -15.82 6.56
C LEU A 36 -6.72 -17.14 7.33
N LEU A 37 -6.08 -17.15 8.50
CA LEU A 37 -6.03 -18.35 9.36
C LEU A 37 -7.43 -18.75 9.85
N LYS A 38 -8.24 -17.78 10.29
CA LYS A 38 -9.64 -18.04 10.68
C LYS A 38 -10.47 -18.57 9.51
N LEU A 39 -10.28 -18.02 8.31
CA LEU A 39 -10.96 -18.49 7.11
C LEU A 39 -10.54 -19.94 6.78
N HIS A 40 -9.24 -20.23 6.86
CA HIS A 40 -8.73 -21.59 6.69
C HIS A 40 -9.40 -22.57 7.67
N ASP A 41 -9.45 -22.24 8.96
CA ASP A 41 -10.01 -23.12 9.98
C ASP A 41 -11.51 -23.38 9.75
N LYS A 42 -12.27 -22.33 9.38
CA LYS A 42 -13.68 -22.47 8.98
C LYS A 42 -13.84 -23.38 7.76
N ALA A 43 -13.03 -23.17 6.72
CA ALA A 43 -13.07 -23.99 5.51
C ALA A 43 -12.70 -25.46 5.81
N HIS A 44 -11.70 -25.68 6.67
CA HIS A 44 -11.26 -27.01 7.07
C HIS A 44 -12.36 -27.80 7.77
N ASN A 45 -13.08 -27.17 8.70
CA ASN A 45 -14.16 -27.81 9.45
C ASN A 45 -15.33 -28.21 8.52
N ILE A 46 -15.71 -27.32 7.59
CA ILE A 46 -16.78 -27.61 6.61
C ILE A 46 -16.41 -28.81 5.72
N ILE A 47 -15.16 -28.87 5.24
CA ILE A 47 -14.73 -29.91 4.29
C ILE A 47 -14.52 -31.26 4.97
N ASN A 48 -13.93 -31.26 6.17
CA ASN A 48 -13.44 -32.49 6.81
C ASN A 48 -14.38 -33.05 7.88
N GLU A 49 -15.14 -32.21 8.57
CA GLU A 49 -15.95 -32.65 9.71
C GLU A 49 -17.42 -32.89 9.32
N TYR A 50 -17.80 -32.59 8.06
CA TYR A 50 -19.18 -32.64 7.56
C TYR A 50 -20.19 -31.95 8.48
N ASP A 51 -19.72 -31.00 9.28
CA ASP A 51 -20.54 -30.23 10.20
C ASP A 51 -21.19 -29.08 9.43
N CYS A 52 -22.24 -29.42 8.68
CA CYS A 52 -23.02 -28.45 7.92
C CYS A 52 -23.89 -27.55 8.81
N ASP A 53 -23.89 -27.77 10.13
CA ASP A 53 -24.76 -27.11 11.11
C ASP A 53 -24.04 -25.97 11.86
N THR A 54 -22.72 -25.83 11.70
CA THR A 54 -21.93 -24.75 12.30
C THR A 54 -21.79 -23.54 11.37
N ASP A 55 -22.55 -22.48 11.69
CA ASP A 55 -22.28 -21.06 11.40
C ASP A 55 -21.47 -20.78 10.11
N LEU A 56 -22.18 -20.74 8.98
CA LEU A 56 -21.67 -20.56 7.61
C LEU A 56 -21.00 -19.21 7.32
N GLY A 57 -20.62 -18.43 8.34
CA GLY A 57 -19.85 -17.18 8.23
C GLY A 57 -18.44 -17.33 7.63
N MET A 58 -18.14 -18.47 7.01
CA MET A 58 -16.96 -18.64 6.15
C MET A 58 -17.05 -17.74 4.91
N PHE A 59 -18.21 -17.72 4.24
CA PHE A 59 -18.39 -16.89 3.04
C PHE A 59 -18.39 -15.40 3.39
N ASP A 60 -19.03 -15.02 4.50
CA ASP A 60 -19.00 -13.66 5.03
C ASP A 60 -17.56 -13.21 5.33
N LEU A 61 -16.79 -14.03 6.05
CA LEU A 61 -15.38 -13.73 6.32
C LEU A 61 -14.55 -13.66 5.02
N ALA A 62 -14.85 -14.48 4.02
CA ALA A 62 -14.16 -14.42 2.72
C ALA A 62 -14.46 -13.11 1.99
N TRP A 63 -15.71 -12.64 1.98
CA TRP A 63 -16.08 -11.34 1.41
C TRP A 63 -15.43 -10.18 2.16
N GLU A 64 -15.42 -10.22 3.49
CA GLU A 64 -14.74 -9.19 4.30
C GLU A 64 -13.25 -9.10 3.99
N ILE A 65 -12.57 -10.26 3.82
CA ILE A 65 -11.15 -10.31 3.43
C ILE A 65 -10.94 -9.76 2.03
N GLU A 66 -11.82 -10.11 1.08
CA GLU A 66 -11.74 -9.60 -0.29
C GLU A 66 -11.88 -8.07 -0.32
N GLU A 67 -12.87 -7.51 0.36
CA GLU A 67 -13.08 -6.06 0.45
C GLU A 67 -11.87 -5.35 1.06
N GLU A 68 -11.31 -5.89 2.14
CA GLU A 68 -10.13 -5.31 2.80
C GLU A 68 -8.88 -5.33 1.90
N ILE A 69 -8.65 -6.44 1.18
CA ILE A 69 -7.56 -6.54 0.18
C ILE A 69 -7.78 -5.52 -0.93
N PHE A 70 -9.00 -5.40 -1.43
CA PHE A 70 -9.34 -4.47 -2.49
C PHE A 70 -9.11 -3.01 -2.08
N ASP A 71 -9.51 -2.63 -0.88
CA ASP A 71 -9.23 -1.31 -0.33
C ASP A 71 -7.74 -1.08 -0.13
N ALA A 72 -6.99 -2.08 0.35
CA ALA A 72 -5.53 -1.99 0.48
C ALA A 72 -4.84 -1.74 -0.87
N ILE A 73 -5.28 -2.44 -1.93
CA ILE A 73 -4.78 -2.23 -3.29
C ILE A 73 -5.05 -0.79 -3.75
N ARG A 74 -6.28 -0.28 -3.56
CA ARG A 74 -6.62 1.10 -3.94
C ARG A 74 -5.74 2.14 -3.24
N TYR A 75 -5.47 1.98 -1.94
CA TYR A 75 -4.58 2.89 -1.23
C TYR A 75 -3.14 2.82 -1.74
N LEU A 76 -2.65 1.64 -2.11
CA LEU A 76 -1.33 1.48 -2.73
C LEU A 76 -1.26 2.13 -4.12
N GLU A 77 -2.32 2.01 -4.93
CA GLU A 77 -2.45 2.69 -6.23
C GLU A 77 -2.45 4.22 -6.08
N ASP A 78 -3.15 4.75 -5.08
CA ASP A 78 -3.15 6.18 -4.74
C ASP A 78 -1.73 6.68 -4.41
N ILE A 79 -0.97 5.92 -3.61
CA ILE A 79 0.43 6.23 -3.28
C ILE A 79 1.28 6.21 -4.56
N GLN A 80 1.15 5.17 -5.38
CA GLN A 80 1.91 5.02 -6.62
C GLN A 80 1.63 6.20 -7.56
N LYS A 81 0.36 6.54 -7.78
CA LYS A 81 -0.05 7.67 -8.61
C LYS A 81 0.58 8.97 -8.12
N MET A 82 0.54 9.20 -6.81
CA MET A 82 1.12 10.40 -6.22
C MET A 82 2.65 10.49 -6.41
N ILE A 83 3.36 9.36 -6.30
CA ILE A 83 4.80 9.29 -6.57
C ILE A 83 5.09 9.53 -8.07
N ASN A 84 4.28 8.96 -8.97
CA ASN A 84 4.40 9.20 -10.40
C ASN A 84 4.21 10.68 -10.73
N ASP A 85 3.14 11.32 -10.23
CA ASP A 85 2.89 12.76 -10.42
C ASP A 85 4.07 13.63 -9.97
N LEU A 86 4.80 13.24 -8.91
CA LEU A 86 6.01 13.95 -8.47
C LEU A 86 7.21 13.68 -9.36
N THR A 87 7.33 12.46 -9.86
CA THR A 87 8.45 12.04 -10.70
C THR A 87 8.36 12.69 -12.09
N GLU A 88 7.15 12.92 -12.60
CA GLU A 88 6.89 13.69 -13.82
C GLU A 88 7.31 15.17 -13.71
N LEU A 89 7.45 15.69 -12.50
CA LEU A 89 7.96 17.06 -12.27
C LEU A 89 9.49 17.11 -12.19
N SER A 90 10.18 15.98 -12.34
CA SER A 90 11.64 15.97 -12.40
C SER A 90 12.10 16.80 -13.62
N PRO A 91 13.10 17.68 -13.45
CA PRO A 91 13.76 18.31 -14.59
C PRO A 91 14.23 17.23 -15.57
N SER A 92 14.11 17.52 -16.87
CA SER A 92 14.70 16.65 -17.88
C SER A 92 16.21 16.88 -17.91
N GLU A 93 17.00 15.87 -18.31
CA GLU A 93 18.47 16.01 -18.45
C GLU A 93 18.87 17.12 -19.44
N GLU A 94 17.93 17.59 -20.29
CA GLU A 94 18.11 18.72 -21.21
C GLU A 94 18.07 20.09 -20.52
N ASP A 95 17.42 20.21 -19.34
CA ASP A 95 17.31 21.47 -18.60
C ASP A 95 18.59 21.83 -17.80
N GLU A 96 19.57 20.91 -17.71
CA GLU A 96 20.79 21.08 -16.90
C GLU A 96 21.97 21.75 -17.66
N TRP A 97 21.83 22.07 -18.96
CA TRP A 97 22.95 22.53 -19.81
C TRP A 97 22.76 23.90 -20.50
N GLU A 98 21.70 24.65 -20.24
CA GLU A 98 21.41 25.92 -20.95
C GLU A 98 21.98 27.21 -20.31
N ASP A 99 22.88 27.13 -19.31
CA ASP A 99 23.40 28.31 -18.60
C ASP A 99 24.94 28.48 -18.65
N GLU A 100 25.64 28.09 -19.73
CA GLU A 100 27.06 28.43 -19.92
C GLU A 100 27.41 28.89 -21.35
N ASP A 101 26.80 29.97 -21.85
CA ASP A 101 27.28 30.64 -23.08
C ASP A 101 27.01 32.18 -23.08
N ASP A 102 27.33 32.88 -21.98
CA ASP A 102 27.39 34.36 -21.99
C ASP A 102 28.82 34.86 -22.24
N GLU A 103 29.15 34.97 -23.53
CA GLU A 103 29.87 36.06 -24.20
C GLU A 103 31.05 36.74 -23.44
N PHE A 104 32.28 36.21 -23.57
CA PHE A 104 33.50 37.02 -23.43
C PHE A 104 34.01 37.45 -24.81
N SER A 105 33.37 38.49 -25.37
CA SER A 105 33.82 39.13 -26.61
C SER A 105 35.02 40.03 -26.29
N THR A 106 36.25 39.53 -26.48
CA THR A 106 37.44 40.40 -26.50
C THR A 106 37.49 41.14 -27.83
N PRO A 107 37.53 42.49 -27.85
CA PRO A 107 37.84 43.19 -29.08
C PRO A 107 39.35 43.11 -29.35
N ASP A 108 39.70 42.54 -30.51
CA ASP A 108 41.04 42.55 -31.15
C ASP A 108 41.22 43.87 -31.96
N PRO A 109 42.42 44.37 -32.28
CA PRO A 109 43.78 44.07 -31.80
C PRO A 109 44.52 45.28 -31.16
#